data_AF-S7NFZ5-F1
#
_entry.id   AF-S7NFZ5-F1
#
_cell.length_a   1.000
_cell.length_b   1.000
_cell.length_c   1.000
_cell.angle_alpha   90.00
_cell.angle_beta   90.00
_cell.angle_gamma   90.00
#
_symmetry.space_group_name_H-M   'P 1'
#
loop_
_entity.id
_entity.type
_entity.pdbx_description
1 polymer ?
#
loop_
_entity_poly.entity_id
_entity_poly.type
_entity_poly.pdbx_seq_one_letter_code
_entity_poly.pdbx_strand_id
1 'polypeptide(L)'
;MTILHVAAGGSGMPFRNFTIKLGIFFPGCHPVRGVQVMKVGKLQLHQGMFPQAMKNLRLAFDIMRVTHGREHRLIEDLILLLEECDANIRAS
;
A
#
# COMPACT_ATOMS: atom_id res chain seq x y z
N MET A 1 -19.53 9.76 -4.17
CA MET A 1 -18.89 9.26 -2.93
C MET A 1 -19.25 7.79 -2.74
N THR A 2 -18.77 6.91 -3.64
CA THR A 2 -19.15 5.49 -3.63
C THR A 2 -18.08 4.64 -4.31
N ILE A 3 -16.89 4.51 -3.71
CA ILE A 3 -15.99 3.40 -4.04
C ILE A 3 -15.20 2.99 -2.78
N LEU A 4 -15.92 2.61 -1.72
CA LEU A 4 -15.37 1.90 -0.57
C LEU A 4 -16.08 0.56 -0.33
N HIS A 5 -16.70 0.00 -1.37
CA HIS A 5 -17.08 -1.40 -1.38
C HIS A 5 -16.11 -2.15 -2.29
N VAL A 6 -15.63 -3.28 -1.78
CA VAL A 6 -14.68 -4.21 -2.40
C VAL A 6 -13.21 -3.84 -2.19
N ALA A 7 -12.81 -3.83 -0.93
CA ALA A 7 -11.45 -4.20 -0.52
C ALA A 7 -11.52 -5.39 0.46
N ALA A 8 -12.30 -6.42 0.12
CA ALA A 8 -12.23 -7.75 0.71
C ALA A 8 -13.17 -8.68 -0.07
N GLY A 9 -12.62 -9.72 -0.70
CA GLY A 9 -13.37 -10.87 -1.20
C GLY A 9 -14.07 -10.69 -2.56
N GLY A 10 -13.55 -11.36 -3.59
CA GLY A 10 -14.44 -12.04 -4.55
C GLY A 10 -14.72 -11.39 -5.92
N SER A 11 -14.02 -10.36 -6.36
CA SER A 11 -14.16 -9.92 -7.78
C SER A 11 -12.81 -9.54 -8.37
N GLY A 12 -12.42 -10.26 -9.42
CA GLY A 12 -11.12 -10.23 -10.08
C GLY A 12 -10.78 -8.93 -10.81
N MET A 13 -10.80 -7.79 -10.12
CA MET A 13 -10.14 -6.59 -10.61
C MET A 13 -8.63 -6.71 -10.32
N PRO A 14 -7.77 -6.76 -11.35
CA PRO A 14 -6.34 -6.88 -11.14
C PRO A 14 -5.80 -5.66 -10.40
N PHE A 15 -4.93 -5.85 -9.41
CA PHE A 15 -4.33 -4.80 -8.56
C PHE A 15 -3.76 -3.61 -9.36
N ARG A 16 -3.27 -3.87 -10.58
CA ARG A 16 -2.80 -2.84 -11.52
C ARG A 16 -3.90 -1.84 -11.87
N ASN A 17 -5.13 -2.27 -12.12
CA ASN A 17 -6.25 -1.39 -12.47
C ASN A 17 -6.68 -0.51 -11.29
N PHE A 18 -6.59 -1.02 -10.06
CA PHE A 18 -6.85 -0.23 -8.85
C PHE A 18 -5.78 0.85 -8.63
N THR A 19 -4.51 0.50 -8.82
CA THR A 19 -3.37 1.43 -8.69
C THR A 19 -3.40 2.53 -9.76
N ILE A 20 -3.83 2.21 -10.99
CA ILE A 20 -4.01 3.20 -12.07
C ILE A 20 -5.13 4.19 -11.73
N LYS A 21 -6.29 3.72 -11.25
CA LYS A 21 -7.36 4.63 -10.82
C LYS A 21 -6.90 5.59 -9.73
N LEU A 22 -6.11 5.09 -8.78
CA LEU A 22 -5.54 5.89 -7.70
C LEU A 22 -4.67 7.05 -8.14
N GLY A 23 -3.78 6.82 -9.11
CA GLY A 23 -2.90 7.87 -9.65
C GLY A 23 -3.63 8.96 -10.40
N ILE A 24 -4.79 8.65 -10.99
CA ILE A 24 -5.62 9.61 -11.73
C ILE A 24 -6.39 10.54 -10.78
N PHE A 25 -6.95 10.01 -9.68
CA PHE A 25 -7.74 10.81 -8.73
C PHE A 25 -6.90 11.62 -7.74
N PHE A 26 -5.66 11.21 -7.46
CA PHE A 26 -4.78 11.87 -6.49
C PHE A 26 -3.35 12.03 -7.03
N PRO A 27 -3.09 12.97 -7.95
CA PRO A 27 -1.74 13.24 -8.42
C PRO A 27 -0.84 13.76 -7.28
N GLY A 28 0.43 13.33 -7.26
CA GLY A 28 1.45 13.86 -6.34
C GLY A 28 1.47 13.23 -4.93
N CYS A 29 1.99 13.99 -3.97
CA CYS A 29 2.10 13.61 -2.55
C CYS A 29 0.80 13.94 -1.80
N HIS A 30 -0.29 13.28 -2.20
CA HIS A 30 -1.56 13.42 -1.49
C HIS A 30 -1.63 12.39 -0.34
N PRO A 31 -1.99 12.79 0.90
CA PRO A 31 -1.99 11.86 2.05
C PRO A 31 -2.87 10.63 1.83
N VAL A 32 -4.02 10.79 1.17
CA VAL A 32 -4.93 9.68 0.83
C VAL A 32 -4.27 8.67 -0.11
N ARG A 33 -3.40 9.13 -1.04
CA ARG A 33 -2.69 8.23 -1.95
C ARG A 33 -1.71 7.34 -1.19
N GLY A 34 -0.97 7.89 -0.23
CA GLY A 34 -0.05 7.12 0.61
C GLY A 34 -0.77 6.00 1.37
N VAL A 35 -1.85 6.35 2.08
CA VAL A 35 -2.65 5.39 2.85
C VAL A 35 -3.26 4.31 1.97
N GLN A 36 -3.76 4.66 0.78
CA GLN A 36 -4.39 3.67 -0.09
C GLN A 36 -3.38 2.72 -0.74
N VAL A 37 -2.18 3.22 -1.10
CA VAL A 37 -1.07 2.38 -1.57
C VAL A 37 -0.58 1.45 -0.45
N MET A 38 -0.50 1.91 0.81
CA MET A 38 -0.20 1.06 1.97
C MET A 38 -1.19 -0.10 2.10
N LYS A 39 -2.50 0.17 1.97
CA LYS A 39 -3.54 -0.87 2.01
C LYS A 39 -3.37 -1.92 0.90
N VAL A 40 -3.01 -1.48 -0.31
CA VAL A 40 -2.70 -2.40 -1.43
C VAL A 40 -1.48 -3.27 -1.10
N GLY A 41 -0.39 -2.66 -0.62
CA GLY A 41 0.81 -3.39 -0.22
C GLY A 41 0.53 -4.45 0.84
N LYS A 42 -0.27 -4.11 1.86
CA LYS A 42 -0.70 -5.05 2.91
C LYS A 42 -1.53 -6.22 2.34
N LEU A 43 -2.45 -5.95 1.42
CA LEU A 43 -3.22 -7.02 0.75
C LEU A 43 -2.32 -7.96 -0.05
N GLN A 44 -1.33 -7.42 -0.75
CA GLN A 44 -0.38 -8.22 -1.53
C GLN A 44 0.53 -9.07 -0.65
N LEU A 45 0.94 -8.54 0.51
CA LEU A 45 1.70 -9.28 1.52
C LEU A 45 0.92 -10.51 1.99
N HIS A 46 -0.35 -10.33 2.39
CA HIS A 46 -1.21 -11.45 2.80
C HIS A 46 -1.50 -12.48 1.69
N GLN A 47 -1.30 -12.12 0.43
CA GLN A 47 -1.46 -13.02 -0.73
C GLN A 47 -0.14 -13.67 -1.18
N GLY A 48 0.96 -13.44 -0.46
CA GLY A 48 2.28 -14.00 -0.80
C GLY A 48 2.95 -13.34 -2.02
N MET A 49 2.42 -12.21 -2.52
CA MET A 49 3.00 -11.47 -3.64
C MET A 49 4.09 -10.50 -3.14
N PHE A 50 5.13 -11.05 -2.51
CA PHE A 50 6.12 -10.25 -1.77
C PHE A 50 6.85 -9.18 -2.61
N PRO A 51 7.30 -9.45 -3.87
CA PRO A 51 7.97 -8.44 -4.68
C PRO A 51 7.06 -7.24 -5.03
N GLN A 52 5.77 -7.49 -5.28
CA GLN A 52 4.78 -6.44 -5.56
C GLN A 52 4.43 -5.69 -4.28
N ALA A 53 4.25 -6.41 -3.17
CA ALA A 53 3.96 -5.83 -1.86
C ALA A 53 5.08 -4.86 -1.44
N MET A 54 6.33 -5.29 -1.50
CA MET A 54 7.51 -4.47 -1.15
C MET A 54 7.58 -3.18 -1.98
N LYS A 55 7.31 -3.23 -3.30
CA LYS A 55 7.28 -2.04 -4.15
C LYS A 55 6.20 -1.05 -3.72
N ASN A 56 4.99 -1.53 -3.42
CA ASN A 56 3.90 -0.66 -3.00
C ASN A 56 4.10 -0.10 -1.58
N LEU A 57 4.57 -0.91 -0.63
CA LEU A 57 4.86 -0.45 0.72
C LEU A 57 5.95 0.64 0.74
N ARG A 58 6.99 0.52 -0.08
CA ARG A 58 8.02 1.57 -0.23
C ARG A 58 7.45 2.87 -0.81
N LEU A 59 6.62 2.77 -1.86
CA LEU A 59 5.96 3.94 -2.43
C LEU A 59 5.03 4.62 -1.42
N ALA A 60 4.30 3.85 -0.62
CA ALA A 60 3.49 4.40 0.47
C ALA A 60 4.36 5.14 1.50
N PHE A 61 5.53 4.58 1.83
CA PHE A 61 6.44 5.18 2.81
C PHE A 61 6.97 6.53 2.33
N ASP A 62 7.40 6.61 1.07
CA ASP A 62 7.90 7.86 0.48
C ASP A 62 6.84 8.97 0.50
N ILE A 63 5.57 8.64 0.20
CA ILE A 63 4.46 9.60 0.23
C ILE A 63 4.09 9.96 1.67
N MET A 64 3.99 8.97 2.56
CA MET A 64 3.51 9.16 3.94
C MET A 64 4.54 9.89 4.80
N ARG A 65 5.84 9.66 4.58
CA ARG A 65 6.92 10.41 5.23
C ARG A 65 6.83 11.91 4.96
N VAL A 66 6.45 12.30 3.74
CA VAL A 66 6.30 13.72 3.35
C VAL A 66 4.98 14.30 3.84
N THR A 67 3.89 13.52 3.84
CA THR A 67 2.54 14.03 4.11
C THR A 67 2.12 13.99 5.58
N HIS A 68 2.50 12.96 6.33
CA HIS A 68 2.07 12.76 7.73
C HIS A 68 3.16 13.11 8.75
N GLY A 69 4.42 13.17 8.33
CA GLY A 69 5.56 13.31 9.23
C GLY A 69 5.95 12.00 9.91
N ARG A 70 7.22 11.92 10.34
CA ARG A 70 7.88 10.68 10.75
C ARG A 70 7.32 10.04 12.03
N GLU A 71 6.64 10.81 12.86
CA GLU A 71 6.09 10.39 14.16
C GLU A 71 4.61 9.96 14.08
N HIS A 72 4.04 9.90 12.88
CA HIS A 72 2.67 9.45 12.72
C HIS A 72 2.59 7.93 12.87
N ARG A 73 1.71 7.42 13.75
CA ARG A 73 1.50 5.98 14.02
C ARG A 73 1.40 5.10 12.76
N LEU A 74 0.76 5.61 11.71
CA LEU A 74 0.67 4.90 10.43
C LEU A 74 2.03 4.62 9.74
N ILE A 75 3.04 5.46 9.98
CA ILE A 75 4.40 5.21 9.49
C ILE A 75 5.05 4.08 10.28
N GLU A 76 4.82 4.00 11.60
CA GLU A 76 5.29 2.87 12.42
C GLU A 76 4.69 1.55 11.93
N ASP A 77 3.36 1.51 11.74
CA ASP A 77 2.66 0.36 11.17
C ASP A 77 3.20 -0.02 9.79
N LEU A 78 3.56 0.97 8.97
CA LEU A 78 4.11 0.75 7.64
C LEU A 78 5.55 0.21 7.68
N ILE A 79 6.37 0.63 8.64
CA ILE A 79 7.72 0.09 8.85
C ILE A 79 7.62 -1.38 9.24
N LEU A 80 6.71 -1.74 10.16
CA LEU A 80 6.49 -3.14 10.54
C LEU A 80 6.10 -4.01 9.34
N LEU A 81 5.21 -3.52 8.46
CA LEU A 81 4.83 -4.23 7.24
C LEU A 81 6.00 -4.40 6.26
N LEU A 82 6.90 -3.42 6.17
CA LEU A 82 8.11 -3.51 5.35
C LEU A 82 9.06 -4.57 5.89
N GLU A 83 9.27 -4.61 7.21
CA GLU A 83 10.11 -5.62 7.88
C GLU A 83 9.54 -7.03 7.72
N GLU A 84 8.22 -7.19 7.90
CA GLU A 84 7.52 -8.46 7.68
C GLU A 84 7.66 -8.92 6.22
N CYS A 85 7.46 -8.01 5.26
CA CYS A 85 7.61 -8.34 3.85
C CYS A 85 9.05 -8.76 3.51
N ASP A 86 10.04 -8.06 4.06
CA ASP A 86 11.47 -8.33 3.85
C ASP A 86 11.91 -9.67 4.46
N ALA A 87 11.40 -10.00 5.66
CA ALA A 87 11.61 -11.29 6.30
C ALA A 87 11.02 -12.44 5.45
N ASN A 88 9.81 -12.27 4.93
CA ASN A 88 9.17 -13.27 4.06
C ASN A 88 9.90 -13.45 2.72
N ILE A 89 10.47 -12.39 2.13
CA ILE A 89 11.29 -12.49 0.92
C ILE A 89 12.56 -13.30 1.19
N ARG A 90 13.21 -13.10 2.35
CA ARG A 90 14.42 -13.86 2.73
C ARG A 90 14.15 -15.31 3.08
N ALA A 91 12.95 -15.62 3.56
CA ALA A 91 12.55 -16.96 3.98
C ALA A 91 12.03 -17.83 2.81
N SER A 92 11.81 -17.23 1.63
CA SER A 92 11.37 -17.90 0.40
C SER A 92 12.53 -18.24 -0.52
#